data_AF-A0A9E0V1Y3-F1
#
_entry.id   AF-A0A9E0V1Y3-F1
#
_cell.length_a   1.000
_cell.length_b   1.000
_cell.length_c   1.000
_cell.angle_alpha   90.00
_cell.angle_beta   90.00
_cell.angle_gamma   90.00
#
_symmetry.space_group_name_H-M   'P 1'
#
loop_
_entity.id
_entity.type
_entity.pdbx_description
1 polymer ?
#
loop_
_entity_poly.entity_id
_entity_poly.type
_entity_poly.pdbx_seq_one_letter_code
_entity_poly.pdbx_strand_id
1 'polypeptide(L)' 'MKRYTEATFLIEPLDPWRDLLIAELGELGYDSFEETSNGVNAYISADRFDRAALHRLEIAR' A
#
# COMPACT_ATOMS: atom_id res chain seq x y z
N MET A 1 -14.48 16.70 7.62
CA MET A 1 -14.65 15.34 7.06
C MET A 1 -13.27 14.76 6.82
N LYS A 2 -12.96 13.56 7.32
CA LYS A 2 -11.70 12.89 7.00
C LYS A 2 -11.74 12.44 5.53
N ARG A 3 -10.67 12.67 4.78
CA ARG A 3 -10.52 12.22 3.39
C ARG A 3 -9.39 11.21 3.36
N TYR A 4 -9.53 10.19 2.54
CA TYR A 4 -8.53 9.15 2.36
C TYR A 4 -8.11 9.11 0.90
N THR A 5 -6.84 8.76 0.69
CA THR A 5 -6.31 8.35 -0.61
C THR A 5 -6.25 6.84 -0.64
N GLU A 6 -6.85 6.26 -1.68
CA GLU A 6 -6.71 4.85 -2.01
C GLU A 6 -5.56 4.67 -3.00
N ALA A 7 -4.72 3.67 -2.76
CA ALA A 7 -3.68 3.23 -3.68
C ALA A 7 -3.85 1.73 -3.94
N THR A 8 -4.08 1.38 -5.21
CA THR A 8 -4.20 -0.01 -5.66
C THR A 8 -2.85 -0.53 -6.12
N PHE A 9 -2.41 -1.64 -5.54
CA PHE A 9 -1.19 -2.34 -5.90
C PHE A 9 -1.55 -3.69 -6.50
N LEU A 10 -1.07 -3.94 -7.72
CA LEU A 10 -1.14 -5.25 -8.37
C LEU A 10 0.16 -6.00 -8.04
N ILE A 11 0.04 -7.27 -7.68
CA ILE A 11 1.13 -8.08 -7.15
C ILE A 11 1.13 -9.42 -7.86
N GLU A 12 2.27 -9.79 -8.46
CA GLU A 12 2.46 -11.11 -9.07
C GLU A 12 3.92 -11.58 -8.85
N PRO A 13 4.15 -12.74 -8.18
CA PRO A 13 3.13 -13.60 -7.55
C PRO A 13 2.52 -12.96 -6.29
N LEU A 14 1.29 -13.32 -5.92
CA LEU A 14 0.62 -12.78 -4.73
C LEU A 14 1.36 -13.12 -3.44
N ASP A 15 1.65 -14.40 -3.25
CA ASP A 15 2.34 -14.90 -2.07
C ASP A 15 3.83 -15.10 -2.36
N PRO A 16 4.73 -14.71 -1.44
CA PRO A 16 4.48 -14.07 -0.14
C PRO A 16 4.41 -12.53 -0.20
N TRP A 17 4.43 -11.94 -1.40
CA TRP A 17 4.71 -10.51 -1.61
C TRP A 17 3.65 -9.57 -1.10
N ARG A 18 2.38 -9.99 -1.06
CA ARG A 18 1.27 -9.19 -0.55
C ARG A 18 1.47 -8.83 0.92
N ASP A 19 1.83 -9.80 1.75
CA ASP A 19 2.03 -9.59 3.19
C ASP A 19 3.24 -8.68 3.45
N LEU A 20 4.32 -8.89 2.67
CA LEU A 20 5.50 -8.04 2.72
C LEU A 20 5.20 -6.60 2.30
N LEU A 21 4.39 -6.40 1.24
CA LEU A 21 3.97 -5.08 0.79
C LEU A 21 3.15 -4.36 1.86
N ILE A 22 2.19 -5.06 2.48
CA ILE A 22 1.34 -4.50 3.54
C ILE A 22 2.21 -4.02 4.70
N ALA A 23 3.23 -4.79 5.09
CA ALA A 23 4.16 -4.40 6.14
C ALA A 23 4.92 -3.10 5.79
N GLU A 24 5.46 -2.99 4.58
CA GLU A 24 6.15 -1.76 4.15
C GLU A 24 5.21 -0.56 4.03
N LEU A 25 4.00 -0.75 3.52
CA LEU A 25 3.00 0.31 3.42
C LEU A 25 2.58 0.81 4.82
N GLY A 26 2.53 -0.07 5.81
CA GLY A 26 2.32 0.30 7.22
C GLY A 26 3.40 1.28 7.73
N GLU A 27 4.66 1.01 7.42
CA GLU A 27 5.80 1.90 7.75
C GLU A 27 5.72 3.24 7.00
N LEU A 28 5.15 3.24 5.78
CA LEU A 28 4.85 4.48 5.03
C LEU A 28 3.63 5.25 5.56
N GLY A 29 2.88 4.67 6.51
CA GLY A 29 1.77 5.31 7.20
C GLY A 29 0.38 5.00 6.66
N TYR A 30 0.25 4.01 5.78
CA TYR A 30 -1.04 3.42 5.43
C TYR A 30 -1.60 2.66 6.63
N ASP A 31 -2.91 2.76 6.86
CA ASP A 31 -3.54 2.28 8.10
C ASP A 31 -4.74 1.34 7.87
N SER A 32 -5.12 1.09 6.62
CA SER A 32 -6.17 0.15 6.25
C SER A 32 -5.84 -0.52 4.92
N PHE A 33 -6.19 -1.80 4.82
CA PHE A 33 -5.85 -2.66 3.68
C PHE A 33 -7.05 -3.53 3.31
N GLU A 34 -7.31 -3.65 2.02
CA GLU A 34 -8.27 -4.58 1.45
C GLU A 34 -7.55 -5.51 0.47
N GLU A 35 -7.46 -6.79 0.81
CA GLU A 35 -6.89 -7.80 -0.06
C GLU A 35 -7.79 -8.02 -1.28
N THR A 36 -7.18 -8.12 -2.46
CA THR A 36 -7.88 -8.43 -3.70
C THR A 36 -7.34 -9.73 -4.29
N SER A 37 -8.02 -10.26 -5.31
CA SER A 37 -7.55 -11.45 -6.02
C SER A 37 -6.21 -11.24 -6.74
N ASN A 38 -5.79 -10.00 -6.97
CA ASN A 38 -4.61 -9.68 -7.78
C ASN A 38 -3.62 -8.73 -7.04
N GLY A 39 -3.81 -8.50 -5.74
CA GLY A 39 -2.96 -7.63 -4.94
C GLY A 39 -3.65 -7.07 -3.70
N VAL A 40 -3.51 -5.77 -3.46
CA VAL A 40 -4.06 -5.08 -2.27
C VAL A 40 -4.44 -3.62 -2.58
N ASN A 41 -5.57 -3.17 -2.05
CA ASN A 41 -5.91 -1.75 -1.94
C ASN A 41 -5.47 -1.24 -0.57
N ALA A 42 -4.67 -0.18 -0.53
CA ALA A 42 -4.19 0.42 0.70
C ALA A 42 -4.72 1.85 0.85
N TYR A 43 -5.10 2.21 2.07
CA TYR A 43 -5.69 3.51 2.38
C TYR A 43 -4.82 4.29 3.36
N ILE A 44 -4.69 5.59 3.11
CA ILE A 44 -3.96 6.54 3.95
C ILE A 44 -4.75 7.84 4.03
N SER A 45 -4.65 8.57 5.14
CA SER A 45 -5.24 9.90 5.24
C SER A 45 -4.72 10.81 4.11
N ALA A 46 -5.60 11.53 3.43
CA ALA A 46 -5.27 12.26 2.20
C ALA A 46 -4.21 13.36 2.41
N ASP A 47 -4.10 13.90 3.63
CA ASP A 47 -3.08 14.87 4.06
C ASP A 47 -1.71 14.24 4.34
N ARG A 48 -1.63 12.91 4.50
CA ARG A 48 -0.39 12.16 4.72
C ARG A 48 0.10 11.44 3.46
N PHE A 49 -0.71 11.39 2.41
CA PHE A 49 -0.32 10.75 1.16
C PHE A 49 0.88 11.48 0.54
N ASP A 50 1.97 10.74 0.37
CA ASP A 50 3.16 11.20 -0.33
C ASP A 50 3.50 10.21 -1.45
N ARG A 51 3.34 10.65 -2.70
CA ARG A 51 3.69 9.83 -3.86
C ARG A 51 5.17 9.49 -3.91
N ALA A 52 6.04 10.40 -3.46
CA ALA A 52 7.48 10.16 -3.50
C ALA A 52 7.90 9.08 -2.49
N ALA A 53 7.17 8.96 -1.37
CA ALA A 53 7.39 7.92 -0.37
C ALA A 53 7.25 6.50 -0.94
N LEU A 54 6.43 6.29 -1.98
CA LEU A 54 6.26 4.99 -2.64
C LEU A 54 7.53 4.49 -3.34
N HIS A 55 8.46 5.38 -3.70
CA HIS A 55 9.77 4.97 -4.25
C HIS A 55 10.69 4.31 -3.22
N ARG A 56 10.31 4.32 -1.93
CA ARG A 56 11.03 3.65 -0.85
C ARG A 56 10.57 2.21 -0.61
N LEU A 57 9.54 1.74 -1.32
CA LEU A 57 9.14 0.35 -1.29
C LEU A 57 10.26 -0.49 -1.90
N GLU A 58 10.83 -1.39 -1.11
CA GLU A 58 11.96 -2.21 -1.56
C GLU A 58 11.44 -3.45 -2.30
N ILE A 59 10.21 -3.87 -2.01
CA ILE A 59 9.60 -5.04 -2.67
C ILE A 59 9.17 -4.78 -4.13
N ALA A 60 9.12 -3.51 -4.56
CA ALA A 60 8.68 -3.09 -5.89
C ALA A 60 9.86 -2.86 -6.87
N ARG A 61 11.08 -3.21 -6.47
CA ARG A 61 12.32 -3.08 -7.26
C ARG A 61 12.65 -4.32 -8.08
#